data_AF-A0A1J5BL69-F1
#
_entry.id   AF-A0A1J5BL69-F1
#
_cell.length_a   1.000
_cell.length_b   1.000
_cell.length_c   1.000
_cell.angle_alpha   90.00
_cell.angle_beta   90.00
_cell.angle_gamma   90.00
#
_symmetry.space_group_name_H-M   'P 1'
#
loop_
_entity.id
_entity.type
_entity.pdbx_description
1 polymer ?
#
loop_
_entity_poly.entity_id
_entity_poly.type
_entity_poly.pdbx_seq_one_letter_code
_entity_poly.pdbx_strand_id
1 'polypeptide(L)'
;MRHTKIIVFAKAPLPGLAKTRLIPALGAEGAAALARRMLERTVAMAARAGAGMVELCVSPRPSHPVWNSLALPGCVFWSDQGHGDLGARMARAVRRATRDGHAVLLIGTDCPQMDAADLQRAAFALRSHDCGIVPVADGGYVALGLKRFHPAPFEEMPWSTGAVAAETLRRLGRLGWKTHVGRTLHDIDEPPDLAWLPADFGFQVPGFEFQVRAAPAT
;
A
#
# COMPACT_ATOMS: atom_id res chain seq x y z
N MET A 1 6.13 -12.83 21.18
CA MET A 1 6.54 -11.82 20.17
C MET A 1 5.30 -11.10 19.68
N ARG A 2 5.37 -9.80 19.38
CA ARG A 2 4.22 -9.04 18.89
C ARG A 2 3.97 -9.42 17.42
N HIS A 3 2.79 -9.94 17.08
CA HIS A 3 2.43 -10.24 15.70
C HIS A 3 2.20 -8.94 14.91
N THR A 4 2.61 -8.92 13.64
CA THR A 4 2.41 -7.78 12.75
C THR A 4 1.10 -7.99 11.96
N LYS A 5 0.16 -7.06 12.10
CA LYS A 5 -1.04 -6.99 11.25
C LYS A 5 -0.71 -6.15 10.02
N ILE A 6 -0.91 -6.71 8.83
CA ILE A 6 -0.83 -5.96 7.57
C ILE A 6 -2.20 -5.35 7.29
N ILE A 7 -2.27 -4.03 7.16
CA ILE A 7 -3.49 -3.32 6.80
C ILE A 7 -3.32 -2.79 5.38
N VAL A 8 -4.07 -3.36 4.44
CA VAL A 8 -4.13 -2.91 3.04
C VAL A 8 -5.19 -1.82 2.94
N PHE A 9 -4.77 -0.60 2.63
CA PHE A 9 -5.64 0.55 2.38
C PHE A 9 -6.04 0.59 0.91
N ALA A 10 -7.33 0.46 0.63
CA ALA A 10 -7.83 0.32 -0.74
C ALA A 10 -9.02 1.23 -1.03
N LYS A 11 -9.01 1.82 -2.22
CA LYS A 11 -10.16 2.52 -2.80
C LYS A 11 -10.83 1.63 -3.85
N ALA A 12 -12.14 1.77 -4.03
CA ALA A 12 -12.88 1.01 -5.04
C ALA A 12 -12.27 1.16 -6.44
N PRO A 13 -11.98 0.05 -7.15
CA PRO A 13 -11.45 0.07 -8.50
C PRO A 13 -12.57 0.27 -9.53
N LEU A 14 -13.18 1.46 -9.53
CA LEU A 14 -14.29 1.81 -10.44
C LEU A 14 -13.81 2.70 -11.60
N PRO A 15 -14.39 2.56 -12.81
CA PRO A 15 -14.15 3.47 -13.92
C PRO A 15 -14.42 4.93 -13.53
N GLY A 16 -13.50 5.83 -13.89
CA GLY A 16 -13.58 7.25 -13.55
C GLY A 16 -13.28 7.60 -12.09
N LEU A 17 -13.04 6.61 -11.22
CA LEU A 17 -12.74 6.82 -9.80
C LEU A 17 -11.31 6.43 -9.40
N ALA A 18 -10.82 5.31 -9.93
CA ALA A 18 -9.50 4.76 -9.66
C ALA A 18 -8.53 5.06 -10.81
N LYS A 19 -7.27 5.34 -10.46
CA LYS A 19 -6.19 5.58 -11.42
C LYS A 19 -6.58 6.55 -12.55
N THR A 20 -7.23 7.66 -12.20
CA THR A 20 -7.78 8.61 -13.17
C THR A 20 -6.71 9.25 -14.05
N ARG A 21 -5.48 9.38 -13.56
CA ARG A 21 -4.31 9.83 -14.34
C ARG A 21 -3.86 8.84 -15.43
N LEU A 22 -4.25 7.57 -15.33
CA LEU A 22 -3.99 6.55 -16.37
C LEU A 22 -5.09 6.49 -17.44
N ILE A 23 -6.21 7.19 -17.27
CA ILE A 23 -7.31 7.21 -18.25
C ILE A 23 -6.87 7.63 -19.65
N PRO A 24 -5.98 8.63 -19.85
CA PRO A 24 -5.51 9.00 -21.18
C PRO A 24 -4.81 7.86 -21.93
N ALA A 25 -4.21 6.90 -21.21
CA ALA A 25 -3.50 5.76 -21.80
C ALA A 25 -4.36 4.49 -21.86
N LEU A 26 -5.23 4.25 -20.87
CA LEU A 26 -5.93 2.98 -20.68
C LEU A 26 -7.46 3.07 -20.88
N GLY A 27 -7.99 4.29 -21.00
CA GLY A 27 -9.42 4.53 -20.82
C GLY A 27 -9.87 4.34 -19.36
N ALA A 28 -11.11 4.72 -19.07
CA ALA A 28 -11.69 4.58 -17.72
C ALA A 28 -11.80 3.11 -17.27
N GLU A 29 -12.20 2.22 -18.19
CA GLU A 29 -12.31 0.79 -17.93
C GLU A 29 -10.94 0.13 -17.72
N GLY A 30 -9.94 0.45 -18.55
CA GLY A 30 -8.59 -0.10 -18.40
C GLY A 30 -7.92 0.37 -17.12
N ALA A 31 -8.10 1.63 -16.73
CA ALA A 31 -7.60 2.16 -15.46
C ALA A 31 -8.23 1.45 -14.25
N ALA A 32 -9.53 1.18 -14.29
CA ALA A 32 -10.24 0.44 -13.25
C ALA A 32 -9.81 -1.05 -13.19
N ALA A 33 -9.65 -1.70 -14.36
CA ALA A 33 -9.18 -3.07 -14.45
C ALA A 33 -7.76 -3.22 -13.89
N LEU A 34 -6.88 -2.26 -14.19
CA LEU A 34 -5.52 -2.20 -13.62
C LEU A 34 -5.57 -2.04 -12.10
N ALA A 35 -6.35 -1.08 -11.59
CA ALA A 35 -6.53 -0.86 -10.16
C ALA A 35 -7.05 -2.13 -9.43
N ARG A 36 -8.03 -2.82 -10.02
CA ARG A 36 -8.56 -4.08 -9.50
C ARG A 36 -7.47 -5.14 -9.36
N ARG A 37 -6.65 -5.30 -10.40
CA ARG A 37 -5.58 -6.30 -10.43
C ARG A 37 -4.44 -5.98 -9.47
N MET A 38 -4.07 -4.70 -9.34
CA MET A 38 -3.08 -4.26 -8.36
C MET A 38 -3.57 -4.53 -6.94
N LEU A 39 -4.83 -4.20 -6.63
CA LEU A 39 -5.45 -4.52 -5.35
C LEU A 39 -5.40 -6.03 -5.04
N GLU A 40 -5.87 -6.87 -5.97
CA GLU A 40 -5.86 -8.33 -5.79
C GLU A 40 -4.44 -8.86 -5.57
N ARG A 41 -3.46 -8.38 -6.33
CA ARG A 41 -2.04 -8.73 -6.15
C ARG A 41 -1.53 -8.29 -4.78
N THR A 42 -1.78 -7.06 -4.36
CA THR A 42 -1.33 -6.55 -3.05
C THR A 42 -1.87 -7.41 -1.91
N VAL A 43 -3.15 -7.77 -1.94
CA VAL A 43 -3.77 -8.63 -0.91
C VAL A 43 -3.19 -10.04 -0.97
N ALA A 44 -2.98 -10.60 -2.17
CA ALA A 44 -2.34 -11.90 -2.32
C ALA A 44 -0.89 -11.92 -1.78
N MET A 45 -0.11 -10.86 -2.03
CA MET A 45 1.25 -10.72 -1.50
C MET A 45 1.25 -10.57 0.03
N ALA A 46 0.31 -9.79 0.58
CA ALA A 46 0.13 -9.65 2.02
C ALA A 46 -0.20 -10.99 2.70
N ALA A 47 -1.08 -11.78 2.10
CA ALA A 47 -1.39 -13.12 2.61
C ALA A 47 -0.17 -14.07 2.50
N ARG A 48 0.55 -14.04 1.37
CA ARG A 48 1.75 -14.86 1.14
C ARG A 48 2.93 -14.49 2.05
N ALA A 49 3.01 -13.24 2.51
CA ALA A 49 4.10 -12.77 3.37
C ALA A 49 4.15 -13.49 4.74
N GLY A 50 3.04 -14.09 5.18
CA GLY A 50 2.99 -14.87 6.43
C GLY A 50 3.33 -14.07 7.69
N ALA A 51 3.23 -12.73 7.65
CA ALA A 51 3.63 -11.86 8.76
C ALA A 51 2.61 -11.82 9.92
N GLY A 52 1.36 -12.24 9.66
CA GLY A 52 0.26 -12.22 10.61
C GLY A 52 -1.09 -12.02 9.92
N MET A 53 -2.02 -11.37 10.60
CA MET A 53 -3.36 -11.08 10.06
C MET A 53 -3.28 -10.06 8.92
N VAL A 54 -4.09 -10.28 7.88
CA VAL A 54 -4.29 -9.32 6.79
C VAL A 54 -5.66 -8.67 6.93
N GLU A 55 -5.68 -7.36 6.98
CA GLU A 55 -6.89 -6.54 7.02
C GLU A 55 -6.98 -5.73 5.72
N LEU A 56 -8.11 -5.81 5.02
CA LEU A 56 -8.45 -4.98 3.89
C LEU A 56 -9.36 -3.83 4.38
N CYS A 57 -8.80 -2.63 4.48
CA CYS A 57 -9.44 -1.42 4.97
C CYS A 57 -9.86 -0.52 3.79
N VAL A 58 -11.16 -0.48 3.52
CA VAL A 58 -11.71 -0.05 2.23
C VAL A 58 -12.54 1.22 2.28
N SER A 59 -12.58 1.92 1.14
CA SER A 59 -13.54 2.99 0.85
C SER A 59 -14.10 2.81 -0.57
N PRO A 60 -15.42 2.66 -0.76
CA PRO A 60 -16.50 2.72 0.22
C PRO A 60 -16.54 1.51 1.17
N ARG A 61 -17.43 1.55 2.17
CA ARG A 61 -17.58 0.53 3.21
C ARG A 61 -17.68 -0.91 2.68
N PRO A 62 -17.27 -1.94 3.46
CA PRO A 62 -17.21 -3.33 2.99
C PRO A 62 -18.51 -3.91 2.43
N SER A 63 -19.68 -3.44 2.88
CA SER A 63 -20.97 -3.91 2.38
C SER A 63 -21.34 -3.40 0.98
N HIS A 64 -20.50 -2.55 0.37
CA HIS A 64 -20.75 -2.02 -0.96
C HIS A 64 -20.51 -3.11 -2.04
N PRO A 65 -21.42 -3.31 -3.02
CA PRO A 65 -21.33 -4.40 -4.00
C PRO A 65 -20.07 -4.42 -4.88
N VAL A 66 -19.37 -3.28 -5.01
CA VAL A 66 -18.12 -3.15 -5.77
C VAL A 66 -17.06 -4.18 -5.36
N TRP A 67 -17.09 -4.62 -4.11
CA TRP A 67 -16.11 -5.56 -3.56
C TRP A 67 -16.41 -7.02 -3.91
N ASN A 68 -17.64 -7.34 -4.30
CA ASN A 68 -18.12 -8.73 -4.47
C ASN A 68 -17.41 -9.48 -5.60
N SER A 69 -16.91 -8.75 -6.59
CA SER A 69 -16.26 -9.36 -7.75
C SER A 69 -14.78 -9.65 -7.53
N LEU A 70 -14.17 -9.23 -6.42
CA LEU A 70 -12.73 -9.38 -6.19
C LEU A 70 -12.34 -10.85 -5.90
N ALA A 71 -11.30 -11.32 -6.56
CA ALA A 71 -10.67 -12.61 -6.31
C ALA A 71 -9.63 -12.47 -5.20
N LEU A 72 -10.06 -12.56 -3.94
CA LEU A 72 -9.19 -12.40 -2.77
C LEU A 72 -8.97 -13.73 -2.04
N PRO A 73 -7.83 -13.90 -1.34
CA PRO A 73 -7.62 -15.01 -0.41
C PRO A 73 -8.70 -15.01 0.69
N GLY A 74 -9.13 -16.21 1.13
CA GLY A 74 -10.19 -16.35 2.14
C GLY A 74 -9.82 -15.88 3.56
N CYS A 75 -8.55 -15.55 3.83
CA CYS A 75 -8.02 -15.21 5.15
C CYS A 75 -7.95 -13.69 5.43
N VAL A 76 -8.79 -12.88 4.79
CA VAL A 76 -8.75 -11.41 4.87
C VAL A 76 -9.87 -10.86 5.75
N PHE A 77 -9.52 -10.02 6.72
CA PHE A 77 -10.48 -9.29 7.54
C PHE A 77 -10.86 -7.97 6.86
N TRP A 78 -12.14 -7.60 6.88
CA TRP A 78 -12.60 -6.38 6.23
C TRP A 78 -12.89 -5.28 7.25
N SER A 79 -12.59 -4.04 6.88
CA SER A 79 -13.03 -2.88 7.65
C SER A 79 -13.23 -1.65 6.78
N ASP A 80 -13.95 -0.66 7.31
CA ASP A 80 -14.17 0.63 6.66
C ASP A 80 -13.07 1.63 7.08
N GLN A 81 -12.54 2.39 6.11
CA GLN A 81 -11.66 3.53 6.38
C GLN A 81 -12.37 4.62 7.20
N GLY A 82 -13.68 4.75 7.01
CA GLY A 82 -14.51 5.79 7.61
C GLY A 82 -14.30 7.16 7.00
N HIS A 83 -14.83 8.19 7.67
CA HIS A 83 -14.77 9.58 7.22
C HIS A 83 -13.48 10.29 7.64
N GLY A 84 -13.24 11.45 7.02
CA GLY A 84 -12.07 12.30 7.22
C GLY A 84 -11.14 12.29 6.00
N ASP A 85 -10.02 13.02 6.11
CA ASP A 85 -8.92 12.98 5.15
C ASP A 85 -8.14 11.65 5.23
N LEU A 86 -7.15 11.48 4.35
CA LEU A 86 -6.33 10.29 4.28
C LEU A 86 -5.58 10.01 5.60
N GLY A 87 -5.00 11.05 6.21
CA GLY A 87 -4.27 10.95 7.48
C GLY A 87 -5.16 10.46 8.61
N ALA A 88 -6.36 11.05 8.75
CA ALA A 88 -7.35 10.66 9.76
C ALA A 88 -7.79 9.20 9.61
N ARG A 89 -7.99 8.72 8.37
CA ARG A 89 -8.34 7.32 8.09
C ARG A 89 -7.21 6.37 8.46
N MET A 90 -5.98 6.67 8.06
CA MET A 90 -4.80 5.85 8.37
C MET A 90 -4.53 5.81 9.88
N ALA A 91 -4.58 6.96 10.55
CA ALA A 91 -4.44 7.09 12.00
C ALA A 91 -5.47 6.22 12.74
N ARG A 92 -6.73 6.21 12.29
CA ARG A 92 -7.80 5.38 12.86
C ARG A 92 -7.48 3.89 12.78
N ALA A 93 -7.05 3.41 11.61
CA ALA A 93 -6.71 2.02 11.40
C ALA A 93 -5.50 1.58 12.25
N VAL A 94 -4.45 2.38 12.26
CA VAL A 94 -3.24 2.12 13.08
C VAL A 94 -3.56 2.13 14.57
N ARG A 95 -4.35 3.11 15.04
CA ARG A 95 -4.77 3.20 16.44
C ARG A 95 -5.57 1.97 16.88
N ARG A 96 -6.50 1.50 16.06
CA ARG A 96 -7.26 0.26 16.33
C ARG A 96 -6.32 -0.92 16.49
N ALA A 97 -5.50 -1.20 15.49
CA ALA A 97 -4.66 -2.40 15.49
C ALA A 97 -3.57 -2.38 16.58
N THR A 98 -3.00 -1.21 16.88
CA THR A 98 -2.01 -1.08 17.97
C THR A 98 -2.62 -1.20 19.36
N ARG A 99 -3.87 -0.75 19.55
CA ARG A 99 -4.63 -0.97 20.79
C ARG A 99 -4.90 -2.46 21.05
N ASP A 100 -5.12 -3.22 19.99
CA ASP A 100 -5.31 -4.68 20.06
C ASP A 100 -3.97 -5.44 20.26
N GLY A 101 -2.87 -4.72 20.53
CA GLY A 101 -1.57 -5.33 20.80
C GLY A 101 -0.80 -5.77 19.57
N HIS A 102 -1.19 -5.38 18.35
CA HIS A 102 -0.42 -5.69 17.13
C HIS A 102 0.60 -4.61 16.76
N ALA A 103 1.74 -4.99 16.20
CA ALA A 103 2.49 -4.06 15.36
C ALA A 103 1.72 -3.95 14.03
N VAL A 104 1.82 -2.80 13.35
CA VAL A 104 1.07 -2.55 12.13
C VAL A 104 2.03 -2.35 10.98
N LEU A 105 1.71 -2.94 9.83
CA LEU A 105 2.28 -2.57 8.53
C LEU A 105 1.13 -2.07 7.66
N LEU A 106 0.99 -0.76 7.55
CA LEU A 106 -0.02 -0.11 6.72
C LEU A 106 0.53 0.00 5.30
N ILE A 107 -0.20 -0.52 4.30
CA ILE A 107 0.23 -0.51 2.90
C ILE A 107 -0.84 0.01 1.95
N GLY A 108 -0.43 0.68 0.88
CA GLY A 108 -1.29 1.04 -0.25
C GLY A 108 -1.34 -0.06 -1.32
N THR A 109 -2.16 0.15 -2.35
CA THR A 109 -2.35 -0.81 -3.46
C THR A 109 -1.65 -0.40 -4.75
N ASP A 110 -0.94 0.72 -4.73
CA ASP A 110 -0.48 1.42 -5.94
C ASP A 110 0.91 0.98 -6.42
N CYS A 111 1.60 0.15 -5.64
CA CYS A 111 2.94 -0.34 -5.94
C CYS A 111 2.95 -1.89 -6.06
N PRO A 112 2.60 -2.45 -7.24
CA PRO A 112 2.60 -3.89 -7.48
C PRO A 112 4.00 -4.52 -7.49
N GLN A 113 5.05 -3.70 -7.48
CA GLN A 113 6.44 -4.11 -7.27
C GLN A 113 6.68 -4.62 -5.84
N MET A 114 5.88 -4.20 -4.85
CA MET A 114 6.01 -4.67 -3.48
C MET A 114 5.53 -6.12 -3.35
N ASP A 115 6.47 -7.04 -3.16
CA ASP A 115 6.19 -8.47 -3.10
C ASP A 115 6.05 -9.00 -1.65
N ALA A 116 5.76 -10.30 -1.54
CA ALA A 116 5.64 -10.96 -0.24
C ALA A 116 6.93 -10.90 0.60
N ALA A 117 8.10 -10.92 -0.04
CA ALA A 117 9.39 -10.87 0.63
C ALA A 117 9.70 -9.45 1.15
N ASP A 118 9.31 -8.40 0.42
CA ASP A 118 9.36 -7.02 0.90
C ASP A 118 8.49 -6.82 2.14
N LEU A 119 7.25 -7.32 2.11
CA LEU A 119 6.32 -7.26 3.23
C LEU A 119 6.86 -8.04 4.45
N GLN A 120 7.44 -9.22 4.22
CA GLN A 120 8.08 -10.00 5.28
C GLN A 120 9.27 -9.26 5.89
N ARG A 121 10.14 -8.65 5.08
CA ARG A 121 11.27 -7.83 5.56
C ARG A 121 10.79 -6.62 6.37
N ALA A 122 9.80 -5.89 5.86
CA ALA A 122 9.24 -4.73 6.55
C ALA A 122 8.61 -5.12 7.90
N ALA A 123 7.86 -6.23 7.94
CA ALA A 123 7.31 -6.76 9.17
C ALA A 123 8.40 -7.24 10.16
N PHE A 124 9.45 -7.90 9.66
CA PHE A 124 10.56 -8.38 10.47
C PHE A 124 11.37 -7.22 11.07
N ALA A 125 11.55 -6.12 10.34
CA ALA A 125 12.26 -4.94 10.83
C ALA A 125 11.64 -4.35 12.11
N LEU A 126 10.31 -4.46 12.27
CA LEU A 126 9.59 -4.04 13.47
C LEU A 126 9.91 -4.87 14.73
N ARG A 127 10.71 -5.95 14.62
CA ARG A 127 11.24 -6.65 15.79
C ARG A 127 12.35 -5.84 16.48
N SER A 128 13.14 -5.09 15.73
CA SER A 128 14.33 -4.36 16.23
C SER A 128 14.29 -2.85 16.03
N HIS A 129 13.24 -2.32 15.39
CA HIS A 129 12.99 -0.90 15.13
C HIS A 129 11.63 -0.49 15.72
N ASP A 130 11.43 0.79 16.01
CA ASP A 130 10.15 1.34 16.47
C ASP A 130 9.12 1.47 15.34
N CYS A 131 9.63 1.78 14.16
CA CYS A 131 8.88 2.00 12.93
C CYS A 131 9.70 1.62 11.69
N GLY A 132 9.03 1.56 10.55
CA GLY A 132 9.69 1.36 9.26
C GLY A 132 8.93 2.06 8.13
N ILE A 133 9.62 2.42 7.06
CA ILE A 133 9.03 3.00 5.85
C ILE A 133 9.59 2.29 4.62
N VAL A 134 8.75 2.08 3.61
CA VAL A 134 9.18 1.63 2.28
C VAL A 134 8.82 2.75 1.30
N PRO A 135 9.80 3.60 0.93
CA PRO A 135 9.54 4.76 0.08
C PRO A 135 9.24 4.35 -1.37
N VAL A 136 8.55 5.21 -2.08
CA VAL A 136 8.41 5.15 -3.54
C VAL A 136 9.14 6.33 -4.20
N ALA A 137 9.48 6.19 -5.47
CA ALA A 137 10.35 7.11 -6.19
C ALA A 137 9.78 8.54 -6.35
N ASP A 138 8.45 8.69 -6.30
CA ASP A 138 7.77 9.99 -6.42
C ASP A 138 7.84 10.84 -5.13
N GLY A 139 8.36 10.27 -4.04
CA GLY A 139 8.50 10.91 -2.73
C GLY A 139 7.42 10.53 -1.71
N GLY A 140 6.48 9.65 -2.07
CA GLY A 140 5.57 8.96 -1.18
C GLY A 140 6.18 7.72 -0.52
N TYR A 141 5.31 6.89 0.07
CA TYR A 141 5.68 5.56 0.56
C TYR A 141 4.55 4.56 0.28
N VAL A 142 4.92 3.33 -0.09
CA VAL A 142 3.94 2.23 -0.20
C VAL A 142 3.59 1.64 1.16
N ALA A 143 4.54 1.66 2.11
CA ALA A 143 4.36 1.03 3.41
C ALA A 143 4.88 1.87 4.58
N LEU A 144 4.10 1.89 5.65
CA LEU A 144 4.45 2.48 6.94
C LEU A 144 4.22 1.45 8.06
N GLY A 145 5.30 1.03 8.69
CA GLY A 145 5.32 0.11 9.82
C GLY A 145 5.41 0.85 11.16
N LEU A 146 4.56 0.50 12.13
CA LEU A 146 4.49 1.16 13.44
C LEU A 146 4.21 0.14 14.56
N LYS A 147 5.03 0.14 15.62
CA LYS A 147 4.76 -0.68 16.82
C LYS A 147 3.75 -0.04 17.77
N ARG A 148 3.54 1.26 17.69
CA ARG A 148 2.67 2.02 18.59
C ARG A 148 2.05 3.17 17.82
N PHE A 149 0.83 3.54 18.20
CA PHE A 149 0.19 4.71 17.62
C PHE A 149 0.85 5.99 18.14
N HIS A 150 1.09 6.92 17.23
CA HIS A 150 1.33 8.32 17.52
C HIS A 150 0.65 9.12 16.41
N PRO A 151 0.01 10.27 16.69
CA PRO A 151 -0.71 11.03 15.66
C PRO A 151 0.21 11.77 14.68
N ALA A 152 1.40 12.20 15.11
CA ALA A 152 2.33 13.02 14.31
C ALA A 152 2.60 12.55 12.87
N PRO A 153 2.76 11.24 12.56
CA PRO A 153 2.96 10.78 11.17
C PRO A 153 1.76 10.97 10.23
N PHE A 154 0.61 11.43 10.73
CA PHE A 154 -0.65 11.49 9.99
C PHE A 154 -1.30 12.88 9.94
N GLU A 155 -1.11 13.71 10.97
CA GLU A 155 -1.74 15.04 11.08
C GLU A 155 -1.10 16.04 10.12
N GLU A 156 -1.84 16.95 9.49
CA GLU A 156 -1.26 18.06 8.70
C GLU A 156 -0.12 17.64 7.74
N MET A 157 -0.30 16.48 7.09
CA MET A 157 0.67 15.95 6.14
C MET A 157 0.41 16.55 4.75
N PRO A 158 1.46 16.88 3.98
CA PRO A 158 1.32 17.36 2.62
C PRO A 158 1.03 16.18 1.67
N TRP A 159 -0.12 15.51 1.84
CA TRP A 159 -0.52 14.37 1.02
C TRP A 159 -0.51 14.72 -0.47
N SER A 160 -0.26 13.72 -1.31
CA SER A 160 -0.18 13.87 -2.77
C SER A 160 0.96 14.79 -3.24
N THR A 161 2.05 14.86 -2.48
CA THR A 161 3.29 15.58 -2.85
C THR A 161 4.51 14.67 -2.67
N GLY A 162 5.60 14.97 -3.37
CA GLY A 162 6.87 14.25 -3.20
C GLY A 162 7.59 14.51 -1.86
N ALA A 163 6.99 15.29 -0.95
CA ALA A 163 7.57 15.55 0.37
C ALA A 163 7.08 14.55 1.44
N VAL A 164 6.11 13.68 1.14
CA VAL A 164 5.41 12.85 2.13
C VAL A 164 6.36 11.94 2.92
N ALA A 165 7.21 11.16 2.27
CA ALA A 165 8.12 10.24 2.95
C ALA A 165 9.18 10.97 3.77
N ALA A 166 9.77 12.04 3.22
CA ALA A 166 10.74 12.87 3.91
C ALA A 166 10.14 13.51 5.17
N GLU A 167 8.93 14.04 5.05
CA GLU A 167 8.19 14.63 6.17
C GLU A 167 7.83 13.59 7.24
N THR A 168 7.37 12.41 6.83
CA THR A 168 7.11 11.30 7.76
C THR A 168 8.38 10.90 8.51
N LEU A 169 9.50 10.71 7.83
CA LEU A 169 10.80 10.39 8.44
C LEU A 169 11.25 11.48 9.43
N ARG A 170 11.12 12.75 9.04
CA ARG A 170 11.46 13.89 9.90
C ARG A 170 10.64 13.89 11.19
N ARG A 171 9.35 13.58 11.11
CA ARG A 171 8.45 13.51 12.27
C ARG A 171 8.74 12.30 13.15
N LEU A 172 8.99 11.14 12.58
CA LEU A 172 9.42 9.95 13.33
C LEU A 172 10.74 10.18 14.06
N GLY A 173 11.69 10.88 13.43
CA GLY A 173 12.95 11.29 14.04
C GLY A 173 12.77 12.23 15.23
N ARG A 174 11.84 13.19 15.16
CA ARG A 174 11.50 14.07 16.30
C ARG A 174 10.91 13.31 17.50
N LEU A 175 10.31 12.14 17.28
CA LEU A 175 9.83 11.26 18.35
C LEU A 175 10.96 10.40 18.96
N GLY A 176 12.19 10.46 18.42
CA GLY A 176 13.30 9.62 18.84
C GLY A 176 13.14 8.15 18.46
N TRP A 177 12.27 7.84 17.48
CA TRP A 177 11.99 6.46 17.09
C TRP A 177 13.07 5.91 16.17
N LYS A 178 13.58 4.72 16.52
CA LYS A 178 14.51 4.00 15.66
C LYS A 178 13.77 3.54 14.41
N THR A 179 14.10 4.11 13.26
CA THR A 179 13.36 3.91 12.00
C THR A 179 14.15 3.01 11.04
N HIS A 180 13.50 1.99 10.49
CA HIS A 180 14.02 1.24 9.35
C HIS A 180 13.56 1.87 8.03
N VAL A 181 14.47 2.03 7.07
CA VAL A 181 14.12 2.48 5.71
C VAL A 181 14.38 1.31 4.75
N GLY A 182 13.32 0.83 4.11
CA GLY A 182 13.39 -0.22 3.10
C GLY A 182 13.89 0.30 1.75
N ARG A 183 14.03 -0.60 0.77
CA ARG A 183 14.38 -0.21 -0.60
C ARG A 183 13.31 0.69 -1.20
N THR A 184 13.71 1.65 -2.03
CA THR A 184 12.78 2.46 -2.81
C THR A 184 12.14 1.62 -3.91
N LEU A 185 10.83 1.78 -4.09
CA LEU A 185 10.03 1.12 -5.13
C LEU A 185 9.41 2.14 -6.10
N HIS A 186 8.72 1.64 -7.12
CA HIS A 186 7.93 2.45 -8.05
C HIS A 186 6.45 2.07 -7.95
N ASP A 187 5.63 3.05 -7.64
CA ASP A 187 4.19 3.00 -7.78
C ASP A 187 3.75 3.32 -9.22
N ILE A 188 2.49 3.01 -9.51
CA ILE A 188 1.92 3.10 -10.87
C ILE A 188 0.80 4.14 -10.85
N ASP A 189 1.11 5.41 -11.09
CA ASP A 189 0.12 6.49 -11.00
C ASP A 189 -0.10 7.20 -12.34
N GLU A 190 0.93 7.31 -13.16
CA GLU A 190 0.93 8.01 -14.45
C GLU A 190 1.36 7.07 -15.60
N PRO A 191 1.01 7.38 -16.87
CA PRO A 191 1.29 6.49 -17.99
C PRO A 191 2.75 6.01 -18.10
N PRO A 192 3.78 6.85 -17.85
CA PRO A 192 5.17 6.38 -17.85
C PRO A 192 5.45 5.27 -16.83
N ASP A 193 4.70 5.24 -15.73
CA ASP A 193 4.91 4.28 -14.65
C ASP A 193 4.51 2.86 -15.03
N LEU A 194 3.72 2.68 -16.09
CA LEU A 194 3.34 1.35 -16.59
C LEU A 194 4.56 0.48 -16.95
N ALA A 195 5.71 1.10 -17.26
CA ALA A 195 6.98 0.40 -17.47
C ALA A 195 7.53 -0.29 -16.19
N TRP A 196 7.03 0.06 -15.01
CA TRP A 196 7.40 -0.54 -13.73
C TRP A 196 6.47 -1.68 -13.28
N LEU A 197 5.46 -2.03 -14.10
CA LEU A 197 4.65 -3.20 -13.82
C LEU A 197 5.53 -4.46 -13.80
N PRO A 198 5.41 -5.34 -12.79
CA PRO A 198 6.17 -6.59 -12.74
C PRO A 198 5.97 -7.42 -14.01
N ALA A 199 7.01 -8.13 -14.46
CA ALA A 199 6.91 -8.97 -15.67
C ALA A 199 5.84 -10.08 -15.53
N ASP A 200 5.66 -10.61 -14.33
CA ASP A 200 4.63 -11.59 -13.99
C ASP A 200 3.25 -10.95 -13.73
N PHE A 201 3.13 -9.62 -13.83
CA PHE A 201 1.89 -8.92 -13.54
C PHE A 201 0.80 -9.31 -14.52
N GLY A 202 1.15 -9.64 -15.78
CA GLY A 202 0.28 -10.25 -16.80
C GLY A 202 -0.87 -9.38 -17.31
N PHE A 203 -0.79 -8.05 -17.14
CA PHE A 203 -1.80 -7.10 -17.58
C PHE A 203 -1.48 -6.66 -19.01
N GLN A 204 -2.38 -6.92 -19.96
CA GLN A 204 -2.21 -6.46 -21.32
C GLN A 204 -2.75 -5.04 -21.45
N VAL A 205 -1.96 -4.15 -22.03
CA VAL A 205 -2.37 -2.79 -22.37
C VAL A 205 -2.47 -2.74 -23.90
N PRO A 206 -3.66 -2.55 -24.47
CA PRO A 206 -3.81 -2.40 -25.92
C PRO A 206 -2.91 -1.26 -26.43
N GLY A 207 -1.99 -1.55 -27.36
CA GLY A 207 -1.08 -0.56 -27.95
C GLY A 207 0.18 -0.24 -27.15
N PHE A 208 0.47 -0.95 -26.06
CA PHE A 208 1.70 -0.76 -25.26
C PHE A 208 2.46 -2.09 -25.14
N GLU A 209 3.64 -2.17 -25.75
CA GLU A 209 4.55 -3.29 -25.55
C GLU A 209 5.33 -3.10 -24.25
N PHE A 210 5.14 -4.01 -23.30
CA PHE A 210 5.94 -4.03 -22.08
C PHE A 210 7.38 -4.39 -22.43
N GLN A 211 8.32 -3.50 -22.12
CA GLN A 211 9.73 -3.89 -22.08
C GLN A 211 9.91 -4.85 -20.89
N VAL A 212 9.99 -6.15 -21.17
CA VAL A 212 10.39 -7.15 -20.18
C VAL A 212 11.83 -6.85 -19.78
N ARG A 213 12.02 -6.11 -18.69
CA ARG A 213 13.34 -5.96 -18.08
C ARG A 213 13.65 -7.25 -17.34
N ALA A 214 14.63 -7.99 -17.85
CA ALA A 214 15.22 -9.10 -17.12
C ALA A 214 15.65 -8.61 -15.73
N ALA A 215 15.33 -9.37 -14.68
CA ALA A 215 15.85 -9.10 -13.36
C ALA A 215 17.39 -9.04 -13.42
N PRO A 216 18.04 -8.10 -12.71
CA PRO A 216 19.49 -8.13 -12.60
C PRO A 216 19.91 -9.50 -12.04
N ALA A 217 20.83 -10.16 -12.74
CA ALA A 217 21.43 -11.39 -12.28
C ALA A 217 22.00 -11.17 -10.87
N THR A 218 21.70 -12.11 -9.98
CA THR A 218 22.12 -12.17 -8.58
C THR A 218 23.62 -12.03 -8.39
#